data_AF-A0A6A1Q7D8-F1
#
_entry.id   AF-A0A6A1Q7D8-F1
#
_cell.length_a   1.000
_cell.length_b   1.000
_cell.length_c   1.000
_cell.angle_alpha   90.00
_cell.angle_beta   90.00
_cell.angle_gamma   90.00
#
_symmetry.space_group_name_H-M   'P 1'
#
loop_
_entity.id
_entity.type
_entity.pdbx_description
1 polymer ?
#
loop_
_entity_poly.entity_id
_entity_poly.type
_entity_poly.pdbx_seq_one_letter_code
_entity_poly.pdbx_strand_id
1 'polypeptide(L)'
;GESQLYCYEVAPQQPALSPVTQCLLESALRGVALVPRRALAVMGCEVLRVLQLSDTAIVPISYHVPRKVRGSCVRDWEGLGEPGGLDLTACVLVCHQAVEFHEDLFPDTAGCVPASDPHAWWAGSNQQVQRVSLHPACRPHPSFTSRLVPPGGPTPEEAQPAETPRLRPHPTSHSPSSKFRHAQGTVLHRDSHITNLKGLNLTTPGESDGFCANRQRVAMPLLSSGGQVAVLELRKPGRLPDTVLPTLQNGAAVTDLAWDPFDPHHLAVGPSSSEDLLLPPCSRSERQLLLYSAEALASGPLAVLGLDVAPSTLLPSYDPDTRLVLLTGKGDTRVFLYELLPEAPFFLECNSFTSPDPHKLLSAMVAKLGNRVDPLPQDSFEGVDEDEW
;
A
#
# COMPACT_ATOMS: atom_id res chain seq x y z
N GLY A 1 5.76 -19.59 0.16
CA GLY A 1 5.90 -20.85 -0.61
C GLY A 1 4.75 -21.09 -1.58
N GLU A 2 3.68 -20.31 -1.51
CA GLU A 2 2.54 -20.42 -2.41
C GLU A 2 2.86 -19.89 -3.80
N SER A 3 2.13 -20.37 -4.81
CA SER A 3 2.26 -19.96 -6.21
C SER A 3 0.97 -19.37 -6.77
N GLN A 4 0.00 -19.04 -5.91
CA GLN A 4 -1.31 -18.55 -6.31
C GLN A 4 -1.75 -17.42 -5.40
N LEU A 5 -2.32 -16.37 -5.98
CA LEU A 5 -3.02 -15.31 -5.24
C LEU A 5 -4.52 -15.41 -5.53
N TYR A 6 -5.32 -15.52 -4.48
CA TYR A 6 -6.77 -15.49 -4.58
C TYR A 6 -7.28 -14.09 -4.26
N CYS A 7 -8.10 -13.54 -5.15
CA CYS A 7 -8.78 -12.27 -4.94
C CYS A 7 -10.27 -12.53 -4.74
N TYR A 8 -10.78 -12.07 -3.60
CA TYR A 8 -12.19 -12.10 -3.25
C TYR A 8 -12.72 -10.68 -3.07
N GLU A 9 -13.94 -10.47 -3.50
CA GLU A 9 -14.72 -9.31 -3.11
C GLU A 9 -15.46 -9.63 -1.80
N VAL A 10 -15.38 -8.70 -0.85
CA VAL A 10 -16.12 -8.78 0.40
C VAL A 10 -17.36 -7.88 0.31
N ALA A 11 -18.54 -8.45 0.49
CA ALA A 11 -19.82 -7.74 0.47
C ALA A 11 -20.54 -7.88 1.82
N PRO A 12 -21.32 -6.87 2.24
CA PRO A 12 -22.12 -6.97 3.47
C PRO A 12 -23.34 -7.89 3.30
N GLN A 13 -23.76 -8.19 2.06
CA GLN A 13 -24.84 -9.13 1.76
C GLN A 13 -24.29 -10.53 1.41
N GLN A 14 -25.11 -11.57 1.58
CA GLN A 14 -24.72 -12.93 1.20
C GLN A 14 -24.76 -13.13 -0.33
N PRO A 15 -23.78 -13.84 -0.93
CA PRO A 15 -22.58 -14.37 -0.29
C PRO A 15 -21.59 -13.24 0.08
N ALA A 16 -21.13 -13.25 1.34
CA ALA A 16 -20.26 -12.19 1.86
C ALA A 16 -18.87 -12.19 1.21
N LEU A 17 -18.46 -13.32 0.64
CA LEU A 17 -17.24 -13.48 -0.14
C LEU A 17 -17.59 -13.98 -1.53
N SER A 18 -17.21 -13.22 -2.55
CA SER A 18 -17.36 -13.59 -3.95
C SER A 18 -15.99 -13.70 -4.60
N PRO A 19 -15.60 -14.86 -5.16
CA PRO A 19 -14.32 -14.98 -5.86
C PRO A 19 -14.33 -14.05 -7.08
N VAL A 20 -13.26 -13.27 -7.24
CA VAL A 20 -13.07 -12.34 -8.36
C VAL A 20 -12.14 -12.95 -9.38
N THR A 21 -10.92 -13.27 -8.98
CA THR A 21 -9.91 -13.85 -9.87
C THR A 21 -8.83 -14.57 -9.07
N GLN A 22 -8.06 -15.40 -9.77
CA GLN A 22 -6.94 -16.14 -9.24
C GLN A 22 -5.74 -15.89 -10.15
N CYS A 23 -4.66 -15.36 -9.58
CA CYS A 23 -3.43 -15.10 -10.32
C CYS A 23 -2.41 -16.19 -10.01
N LEU A 24 -1.91 -16.87 -11.04
CA LEU A 24 -0.79 -17.80 -10.93
C LEU A 24 0.52 -17.02 -10.90
N LEU A 25 1.42 -17.36 -9.99
CA LEU A 25 2.71 -16.72 -9.82
C LEU A 25 3.79 -17.55 -10.51
N GLU A 26 4.70 -16.89 -11.23
CA GLU A 26 5.84 -17.54 -11.89
C GLU A 26 6.89 -18.04 -10.89
N SER A 27 6.96 -17.42 -9.71
CA SER A 27 7.94 -17.70 -8.67
C SER A 27 7.27 -17.88 -7.31
N ALA A 28 7.94 -18.62 -6.41
CA ALA A 28 7.46 -18.82 -5.04
C ALA A 28 7.28 -17.48 -4.31
N LEU A 29 6.15 -17.35 -3.61
CA LEU A 29 5.85 -16.18 -2.79
C LEU A 29 6.67 -16.15 -1.51
N ARG A 30 7.36 -15.03 -1.25
CA ARG A 30 8.06 -14.73 0.01
C ARG A 30 7.35 -13.67 0.84
N GLY A 31 6.66 -12.74 0.18
CA GLY A 31 5.85 -11.71 0.83
C GLY A 31 4.94 -11.02 -0.17
N VAL A 32 3.94 -10.30 0.34
CA VAL A 32 3.05 -9.46 -0.46
C VAL A 32 2.95 -8.08 0.16
N ALA A 33 2.87 -7.05 -0.66
CA ALA A 33 2.54 -5.71 -0.19
C ALA A 33 1.46 -5.09 -1.09
N LEU A 34 0.46 -4.48 -0.47
CA LEU A 34 -0.55 -3.71 -1.18
C LEU A 34 -0.02 -2.31 -1.51
N VAL A 35 -0.25 -1.86 -2.73
CA VAL A 35 0.04 -0.48 -3.11
C VAL A 35 -1.17 0.41 -2.76
N PRO A 36 -0.97 1.57 -2.12
CA PRO A 36 -2.07 2.47 -1.77
C PRO A 36 -2.92 2.87 -2.98
N ARG A 37 -4.25 2.96 -2.81
CA ARG A 37 -5.19 3.32 -3.89
C ARG A 37 -4.82 4.62 -4.63
N ARG A 38 -4.24 5.58 -3.92
CA ARG A 38 -3.80 6.87 -4.48
C ARG A 38 -2.68 6.74 -5.53
N ALA A 39 -1.96 5.62 -5.57
CA ALA A 39 -0.86 5.35 -6.50
C ALA A 39 -1.26 4.48 -7.71
N LEU A 40 -2.52 4.06 -7.80
CA LEU A 40 -3.03 3.24 -8.90
C LEU A 40 -3.22 4.05 -10.19
N ALA A 41 -3.08 3.37 -11.32
CA ALA A 41 -3.36 3.87 -12.66
C ALA A 41 -4.87 3.88 -12.94
N VAL A 42 -5.57 4.80 -12.28
CA VAL A 42 -7.05 4.88 -12.29
C VAL A 42 -7.66 5.09 -13.68
N MET A 43 -6.95 5.75 -14.59
CA MET A 43 -7.42 5.90 -15.98
C MET A 43 -7.50 4.54 -16.67
N GLY A 44 -6.58 3.62 -16.38
CA GLY A 44 -6.60 2.25 -16.90
C GLY A 44 -7.55 1.30 -16.17
N CYS A 45 -8.48 1.80 -15.35
CA CYS A 45 -9.37 1.00 -14.51
C CYS A 45 -8.62 0.02 -13.58
N GLU A 46 -7.41 0.38 -13.15
CA GLU A 46 -6.65 -0.40 -12.17
C GLU A 46 -7.23 -0.19 -10.76
N VAL A 47 -7.83 -1.23 -10.20
CA VAL A 47 -8.55 -1.16 -8.92
C VAL A 47 -7.74 -1.69 -7.73
N LEU A 48 -6.71 -2.49 -8.00
CA LEU A 48 -5.82 -3.08 -7.00
C LEU A 48 -4.46 -3.35 -7.62
N ARG A 49 -3.39 -3.08 -6.86
CA ARG A 49 -2.03 -3.49 -7.20
C ARG A 49 -1.37 -4.18 -6.02
N VAL A 50 -0.88 -5.38 -6.27
CA VAL A 50 -0.15 -6.22 -5.31
C VAL A 50 1.30 -6.29 -5.77
N LEU A 51 2.25 -6.10 -4.86
CA LEU A 51 3.65 -6.37 -5.11
C LEU A 51 3.95 -7.75 -4.55
N GLN A 52 4.35 -8.67 -5.42
CA GLN A 52 4.85 -9.98 -5.03
C GLN A 52 6.35 -9.88 -4.76
N LEU A 53 6.78 -10.25 -3.56
CA LEU A 53 8.19 -10.50 -3.27
C LEU A 53 8.51 -11.97 -3.54
N SER A 54 9.49 -12.20 -4.42
CA SER A 54 10.10 -13.51 -4.67
C SER A 54 11.55 -13.52 -4.16
N ASP A 55 12.25 -14.64 -4.33
CA ASP A 55 13.66 -14.77 -3.90
C ASP A 55 14.61 -13.76 -4.57
N THR A 56 14.29 -13.31 -5.78
CA THR A 56 15.21 -12.48 -6.59
C THR A 56 14.55 -11.28 -7.27
N ALA A 57 13.24 -11.11 -7.10
CA ALA A 57 12.50 -10.04 -7.76
C ALA A 57 11.27 -9.56 -6.98
N ILE A 58 10.93 -8.29 -7.15
CA ILE A 58 9.60 -7.74 -6.85
C ILE A 58 8.82 -7.67 -8.16
N VAL A 59 7.70 -8.39 -8.19
CA VAL A 59 6.84 -8.56 -9.36
C VAL A 59 5.50 -7.87 -9.09
N PRO A 60 5.21 -6.73 -9.75
CA PRO A 60 3.92 -6.07 -9.59
C PRO A 60 2.81 -6.80 -10.36
N ILE A 61 1.66 -6.97 -9.71
CA ILE A 61 0.45 -7.61 -10.23
C ILE A 61 -0.69 -6.60 -10.13
N SER A 62 -1.28 -6.27 -11.27
CA SER A 62 -2.33 -5.26 -11.37
C SER A 62 -3.66 -5.90 -11.72
N TYR A 63 -4.71 -5.47 -11.02
CA TYR A 63 -6.08 -5.92 -11.23
C TYR A 63 -6.85 -4.81 -11.93
N HIS A 64 -7.33 -5.11 -13.13
CA HIS A 64 -8.06 -4.17 -13.96
C HIS A 64 -9.51 -4.60 -14.12
N VAL A 65 -10.44 -3.64 -14.02
CA VAL A 65 -11.83 -3.88 -14.41
C VAL A 65 -11.99 -3.54 -15.89
N PRO A 66 -12.36 -4.49 -16.76
CA PRO A 66 -12.58 -4.22 -18.17
C PRO A 66 -13.69 -3.18 -18.37
N ARG A 67 -13.38 -2.04 -18.99
CA ARG A 67 -14.34 -1.00 -19.36
C ARG A 67 -14.13 -0.61 -20.83
N LYS A 68 -15.22 -0.27 -21.51
CA LYS A 68 -15.15 0.19 -22.91
C LYS A 68 -14.58 1.60 -22.95
N VAL A 69 -13.44 1.76 -23.63
CA VAL A 69 -12.89 3.07 -23.98
C VAL A 69 -13.75 3.67 -25.09
N ARG A 70 -14.36 4.84 -24.86
CA ARG A 70 -15.05 5.57 -25.92
C ARG A 70 -14.01 6.31 -26.75
N GLY A 71 -13.63 5.75 -27.90
CA GLY A 71 -12.81 6.48 -28.86
C GLY A 71 -13.59 7.66 -29.42
N SER A 72 -13.21 8.89 -29.07
CA SER A 72 -13.56 10.05 -29.90
C SER A 72 -12.47 10.20 -30.96
N CYS A 73 -12.83 9.93 -32.22
CA CYS A 73 -11.95 10.24 -33.33
C CYS A 73 -12.01 11.76 -33.56
N VAL A 74 -11.10 12.51 -32.93
CA VAL A 74 -10.90 13.92 -33.26
C VAL A 74 -10.08 13.93 -34.56
N ARG A 75 -10.62 14.53 -35.61
CA ARG A 75 -9.88 14.76 -36.85
C ARG A 75 -8.97 15.96 -36.63
N ASP A 76 -7.78 15.75 -36.08
CA ASP A 76 -6.78 16.81 -36.01
C ASP A 76 -6.07 16.94 -37.37
N TRP A 77 -6.04 18.17 -37.89
CA TRP A 77 -5.34 18.53 -39.12
C TRP A 77 -3.95 19.05 -38.76
N GLU A 78 -2.94 18.20 -38.79
CA GLU A 78 -1.55 18.67 -38.81
C GLU A 78 -1.13 18.88 -40.26
N GLY A 79 -1.21 20.13 -40.71
CA GLY A 79 -0.70 20.54 -42.02
C GLY A 79 0.83 20.60 -42.00
N LEU A 80 1.51 19.53 -42.41
CA LEU A 80 2.90 19.62 -42.85
C LEU A 80 2.91 20.12 -44.30
N GLY A 81 2.97 21.44 -44.47
CA GLY A 81 3.12 22.06 -45.79
C GLY A 81 4.54 22.55 -46.02
N GLU A 82 5.24 21.95 -46.99
CA GLU A 82 6.24 22.66 -47.81
C GLU A 82 5.55 23.08 -49.12
N PRO A 83 5.70 24.33 -49.59
CA PRO A 83 4.97 24.82 -50.76
C PRO A 83 5.67 24.37 -52.05
N GLY A 84 5.29 23.22 -52.59
CA GLY A 84 5.66 22.84 -53.96
C GLY A 84 5.88 21.36 -54.20
N GLY A 85 4.80 20.57 -54.14
CA GLY A 85 4.84 19.18 -54.58
C GLY A 85 3.44 18.59 -54.61
N LEU A 86 2.99 18.15 -55.78
CA LEU A 86 1.80 17.32 -55.90
C LEU A 86 2.12 15.98 -55.25
N ASP A 87 1.65 15.74 -54.02
CA ASP A 87 1.71 14.41 -53.43
C ASP A 87 0.38 14.03 -52.77
N LEU A 88 -0.01 12.78 -53.01
CA LEU A 88 -1.26 12.20 -52.58
C LEU A 88 -1.26 12.13 -51.04
N THR A 89 -2.09 12.96 -50.41
CA THR A 89 -2.19 13.08 -48.96
C THR A 89 -2.68 11.78 -48.34
N ALA A 90 -1.80 11.05 -47.64
CA ALA A 90 -2.19 9.95 -46.79
C ALA A 90 -2.89 10.52 -45.54
N CYS A 91 -4.19 10.28 -45.40
CA CYS A 91 -4.91 10.53 -44.16
C CYS A 91 -4.40 9.56 -43.08
N VAL A 92 -3.48 9.99 -42.22
CA VAL A 92 -3.19 9.27 -40.98
C VAL A 92 -4.28 9.66 -39.98
N LEU A 93 -5.26 8.76 -39.79
CA LEU A 93 -6.19 8.86 -38.66
C LEU A 93 -5.39 8.58 -37.38
N VAL A 94 -4.94 9.63 -36.69
CA VAL A 94 -4.44 9.48 -35.32
C VAL A 94 -5.65 9.33 -34.41
N CYS A 95 -6.00 8.08 -34.10
CA CYS A 95 -7.07 7.80 -33.15
C CYS A 95 -6.52 7.99 -31.73
N HIS A 96 -6.73 9.16 -31.14
CA HIS A 96 -6.54 9.33 -29.71
C HIS A 96 -7.64 8.56 -28.98
N GLN A 97 -7.29 7.40 -28.42
CA GLN A 97 -8.16 6.72 -27.46
C GLN A 97 -8.24 7.60 -26.21
N ALA A 98 -9.33 8.37 -26.09
CA ALA A 98 -9.62 9.12 -24.88
C ALA A 98 -9.99 8.13 -23.77
N VAL A 99 -9.04 7.89 -22.87
CA VAL A 99 -9.29 7.10 -21.67
C VAL A 99 -10.12 7.95 -20.72
N GLU A 100 -11.33 7.50 -20.38
CA GLU A 100 -12.27 8.20 -19.51
C GLU A 100 -12.07 7.76 -18.05
N PHE A 101 -12.22 8.68 -17.09
CA PHE A 101 -12.19 8.31 -15.67
C PHE A 101 -13.52 7.69 -15.24
N HIS A 102 -13.45 6.49 -14.66
CA HIS A 102 -14.64 5.74 -14.22
C HIS A 102 -14.91 5.99 -12.73
N GLU A 103 -15.66 7.05 -12.41
CA GLU A 103 -15.99 7.43 -11.02
C GLU A 103 -16.62 6.28 -10.21
N ASP A 104 -17.37 5.42 -10.87
CA ASP A 104 -18.10 4.31 -10.24
C ASP A 104 -17.19 3.20 -9.69
N LEU A 105 -15.94 3.12 -10.18
CA LEU A 105 -14.89 2.22 -9.70
C LEU A 105 -14.02 2.85 -8.59
N PHE A 106 -13.97 4.17 -8.53
CA PHE A 106 -13.04 4.93 -7.71
C PHE A 106 -13.78 5.90 -6.79
N PRO A 107 -14.49 5.40 -5.76
CA PRO A 107 -15.04 6.27 -4.75
C PRO A 107 -13.93 7.05 -4.04
N ASP A 108 -14.26 8.23 -3.51
CA ASP A 108 -13.28 9.06 -2.80
C ASP A 108 -12.59 8.23 -1.70
N THR A 109 -11.26 8.35 -1.63
CA THR A 109 -10.43 7.55 -0.72
C THR A 109 -9.85 8.42 0.38
N ALA A 110 -9.40 7.82 1.48
CA ALA A 110 -8.75 8.58 2.55
C ALA A 110 -7.54 9.38 2.01
N GLY A 111 -7.50 10.66 2.36
CA GLY A 111 -6.40 11.57 2.11
C GLY A 111 -5.12 11.17 2.84
N CYS A 112 -4.12 12.04 2.77
CA CYS A 112 -2.85 11.89 3.49
C CYS A 112 -2.68 12.98 4.57
N VAL A 113 -3.78 13.55 5.01
CA VAL A 113 -3.82 14.53 6.09
C VAL A 113 -4.61 13.88 7.23
N PRO A 114 -4.06 13.78 8.44
CA PRO A 114 -4.78 13.23 9.58
C PRO A 114 -6.02 14.06 9.86
N ALA A 115 -7.08 13.41 10.33
CA ALA A 115 -8.36 14.06 10.58
C ALA A 115 -8.35 14.95 11.82
N SER A 116 -7.63 14.48 12.85
CA SER A 116 -7.57 15.09 14.16
C SER A 116 -6.19 14.82 14.73
N ASP A 117 -5.67 15.76 15.52
CA ASP A 117 -4.60 15.42 16.44
C ASP A 117 -5.16 14.50 17.55
N PRO A 118 -4.30 13.68 18.19
CA PRO A 118 -4.71 12.74 19.21
C PRO A 118 -5.36 13.37 20.43
N HIS A 119 -4.93 14.57 20.84
CA HIS A 119 -5.53 15.28 21.96
C HIS A 119 -6.97 15.69 21.65
N ALA A 120 -7.24 16.21 20.45
CA ALA A 120 -8.60 16.51 20.01
C ALA A 120 -9.44 15.23 19.89
N TRP A 121 -8.86 14.10 19.44
CA TRP A 121 -9.56 12.81 19.41
C TRP A 121 -9.95 12.34 20.83
N TRP A 122 -9.04 12.46 21.80
CA TRP A 122 -9.30 12.22 23.24
C TRP A 122 -10.31 13.17 23.84
N ALA A 123 -10.41 14.41 23.35
CA ALA A 123 -11.46 15.35 23.71
C ALA A 123 -12.81 15.05 23.03
N GLY A 124 -12.95 13.91 22.35
CA GLY A 124 -14.20 13.47 21.72
C GLY A 124 -14.38 13.92 20.26
N SER A 125 -13.34 14.44 19.60
CA SER A 125 -13.38 14.70 18.16
C SER A 125 -13.65 13.41 17.40
N ASN A 126 -14.57 13.45 16.43
CA ASN A 126 -14.90 12.32 15.57
C ASN A 126 -14.67 12.65 14.09
N GLN A 127 -13.80 13.62 13.80
CA GLN A 127 -13.45 13.94 12.42
C GLN A 127 -12.80 12.72 11.76
N GLN A 128 -13.25 12.39 10.55
CA GLN A 128 -12.65 11.35 9.71
C GLN A 128 -11.69 11.99 8.72
N VAL A 129 -10.69 11.21 8.26
CA VAL A 129 -9.72 11.71 7.28
C VAL A 129 -10.47 12.20 6.06
N GLN A 130 -10.11 13.40 5.58
CA GLN A 130 -10.73 13.98 4.42
C GLN A 130 -10.67 13.00 3.25
N ARG A 131 -11.82 12.70 2.66
CA ARG A 131 -11.90 11.88 1.46
C ARG A 131 -11.49 12.73 0.25
N VAL A 132 -10.60 12.19 -0.57
CA VAL A 132 -10.08 12.84 -1.77
C VAL A 132 -10.46 12.05 -3.00
N SER A 133 -10.88 12.78 -4.05
CA SER A 133 -11.17 12.18 -5.35
C SER A 133 -9.89 11.66 -5.99
N LEU A 134 -9.99 10.46 -6.56
CA LEU A 134 -8.93 9.91 -7.40
C LEU A 134 -8.99 10.44 -8.84
N HIS A 135 -9.95 11.28 -9.21
CA HIS A 135 -10.01 11.85 -10.55
C HIS A 135 -8.77 12.73 -10.81
N PRO A 136 -7.95 12.48 -11.86
CA PRO A 136 -6.70 13.22 -12.08
C PRO A 136 -6.85 14.74 -12.16
N ALA A 137 -7.96 15.23 -12.73
CA ALA A 137 -8.26 16.67 -12.81
C ALA A 137 -8.62 17.33 -11.46
N CYS A 138 -8.99 16.54 -10.44
CA CYS A 138 -9.42 17.04 -9.14
C CYS A 138 -8.30 16.96 -8.08
N ARG A 139 -7.11 16.48 -8.45
CA ARG A 139 -6.01 16.28 -7.50
C ARG A 139 -5.30 17.62 -7.26
N PRO A 140 -5.09 18.04 -6.00
CA PRO A 140 -4.44 19.32 -5.66
C PRO A 140 -2.95 19.36 -6.08
N HIS A 141 -2.33 18.19 -6.27
CA HIS A 141 -0.97 18.03 -6.79
C HIS A 141 -0.95 16.90 -7.83
N PRO A 142 0.00 16.89 -8.78
CA PRO A 142 0.23 15.73 -9.64
C PRO A 142 0.61 14.55 -8.76
N SER A 143 -0.38 13.73 -8.47
CA SER A 143 -0.21 12.47 -7.79
C SER A 143 0.79 11.60 -8.54
N PHE A 144 1.67 10.97 -7.79
CA PHE A 144 2.49 9.88 -8.30
C PHE A 144 1.58 8.77 -8.83
N THR A 145 1.44 8.69 -10.16
CA THR A 145 1.16 7.42 -10.83
C THR A 145 2.48 6.68 -10.89
N SER A 146 2.53 5.53 -10.25
CA SER A 146 3.72 4.69 -10.33
C SER A 146 3.97 4.33 -11.80
N ARG A 147 5.13 4.74 -12.34
CA ARG A 147 5.57 4.48 -13.74
C ARG A 147 5.77 3.00 -14.08
N LEU A 148 5.38 2.09 -13.18
CA LEU A 148 5.31 0.66 -13.43
C LEU A 148 4.36 0.28 -14.59
N VAL A 149 3.63 1.26 -15.14
CA VAL A 149 2.90 1.14 -16.41
C VAL A 149 3.38 2.24 -17.35
N PRO A 150 3.94 1.93 -18.53
CA PRO A 150 4.15 2.92 -19.58
C PRO A 150 2.79 3.45 -20.06
N PRO A 151 2.66 4.70 -20.51
CA PRO A 151 1.52 5.07 -21.35
C PRO A 151 1.54 4.16 -22.57
N GLY A 152 0.60 3.23 -22.66
CA GLY A 152 0.58 2.20 -23.70
C GLY A 152 0.58 2.82 -25.09
N GLY A 153 1.61 2.54 -25.88
CA GLY A 153 1.51 2.60 -27.34
C GLY A 153 0.64 1.42 -27.81
N PRO A 154 -0.12 1.58 -28.91
CA PRO A 154 -1.04 0.54 -29.37
C PRO A 154 -0.25 -0.68 -29.88
N THR A 155 -0.43 -1.83 -29.25
CA THR A 155 -0.14 -3.13 -29.87
C THR A 155 -1.33 -3.55 -30.74
N PRO A 156 -1.11 -4.05 -31.97
CA PRO A 156 -2.19 -4.49 -32.84
C PRO A 156 -2.83 -5.76 -32.27
N GLU A 157 -4.11 -5.71 -31.95
CA GLU A 157 -4.90 -6.87 -31.54
C GLU A 157 -5.27 -7.70 -32.79
N GLU A 158 -4.88 -8.97 -32.80
CA GLU A 158 -5.29 -9.96 -33.79
C GLU A 158 -6.81 -10.20 -33.65
N ALA A 159 -7.55 -9.90 -34.71
CA ALA A 159 -9.01 -9.99 -34.75
C ALA A 159 -9.50 -11.43 -34.51
N GLN A 160 -10.29 -11.64 -33.46
CA GLN A 160 -11.08 -12.87 -33.30
C GLN A 160 -12.37 -12.82 -34.15
N PRO A 161 -12.85 -13.97 -34.67
CA PRO A 161 -14.01 -14.00 -35.57
C PRO A 161 -15.31 -13.69 -34.84
N ALA A 162 -16.18 -12.91 -35.48
CA ALA A 162 -17.49 -12.55 -34.97
C ALA A 162 -18.44 -13.76 -34.87
N GLU A 163 -18.96 -14.05 -33.68
CA GLU A 163 -20.06 -15.00 -33.50
C GLU A 163 -21.43 -14.35 -33.80
N THR A 164 -22.26 -15.10 -34.52
CA THR A 164 -23.65 -14.81 -34.90
C THR A 164 -24.58 -14.52 -33.69
N PRO A 165 -25.53 -13.57 -33.82
CA PRO A 165 -26.36 -13.15 -32.69
C PRO A 165 -27.45 -14.19 -32.37
N ARG A 166 -27.41 -14.76 -31.16
CA ARG A 166 -28.55 -15.48 -30.58
C ARG A 166 -29.48 -14.49 -29.87
N LEU A 167 -30.78 -14.60 -30.15
CA LEU A 167 -31.84 -13.83 -29.49
C LEU A 167 -31.81 -14.04 -27.97
N ARG A 168 -31.71 -12.95 -27.20
CA ARG A 168 -31.76 -12.96 -25.74
C ARG A 168 -33.22 -12.89 -25.27
N PRO A 169 -33.64 -13.67 -24.24
CA PRO A 169 -34.89 -13.42 -23.54
C PRO A 169 -34.83 -12.09 -22.77
N HIS A 170 -35.98 -11.43 -22.63
CA HIS A 170 -36.17 -10.20 -21.85
C HIS A 170 -35.70 -10.33 -20.39
N PRO A 171 -35.23 -9.23 -19.76
CA PRO A 171 -34.56 -9.28 -18.46
C PRO A 171 -35.56 -9.54 -17.34
N THR A 172 -35.39 -10.66 -16.65
CA THR A 172 -35.94 -10.90 -15.32
C THR A 172 -35.01 -10.26 -14.28
N SER A 173 -35.60 -9.50 -13.36
CA SER A 173 -35.04 -8.89 -12.13
C SER A 173 -33.51 -8.77 -12.06
N HIS A 174 -32.98 -7.54 -12.22
CA HIS A 174 -31.57 -7.24 -12.00
C HIS A 174 -31.17 -7.58 -10.57
N SER A 175 -30.55 -8.75 -10.38
CA SER A 175 -29.64 -8.94 -9.25
C SER A 175 -28.46 -7.99 -9.47
N PRO A 176 -28.11 -7.12 -8.50
CA PRO A 176 -26.95 -6.25 -8.64
C PRO A 176 -25.70 -7.14 -8.78
N SER A 177 -25.13 -7.20 -9.98
CA SER A 177 -23.82 -7.83 -10.19
C SER A 177 -22.75 -6.84 -9.73
N SER A 178 -21.75 -7.32 -9.00
CA SER A 178 -20.61 -6.49 -8.60
C SER A 178 -19.92 -5.83 -9.79
N LYS A 179 -19.47 -4.58 -9.57
CA LYS A 179 -18.65 -3.81 -10.51
C LYS A 179 -17.24 -4.41 -10.70
N PHE A 180 -16.78 -5.23 -9.75
CA PHE A 180 -15.46 -5.86 -9.74
C PHE A 180 -15.50 -7.33 -10.16
N ARG A 181 -16.68 -7.90 -10.43
CA ARG A 181 -16.85 -9.32 -10.80
C ARG A 181 -15.95 -9.77 -11.96
N HIS A 182 -15.66 -8.85 -12.88
CA HIS A 182 -14.84 -9.13 -14.06
C HIS A 182 -13.41 -8.59 -13.93
N ALA A 183 -12.97 -8.20 -12.73
CA ALA A 183 -11.60 -7.73 -12.55
C ALA A 183 -10.61 -8.86 -12.85
N GLN A 184 -9.57 -8.53 -13.61
CA GLN A 184 -8.57 -9.49 -14.05
C GLN A 184 -7.21 -9.10 -13.48
N GLY A 185 -6.60 -10.02 -12.74
CA GLY A 185 -5.24 -9.90 -12.24
C GLY A 185 -4.25 -10.25 -13.35
N THR A 186 -3.30 -9.35 -13.61
CA THR A 186 -2.25 -9.53 -14.62
C THR A 186 -0.89 -9.21 -14.00
N VAL A 187 0.07 -10.11 -14.20
CA VAL A 187 1.47 -9.81 -13.92
C VAL A 187 1.91 -8.74 -14.91
N LEU A 188 2.43 -7.61 -14.42
CA LEU A 188 2.89 -6.55 -15.30
C LEU A 188 4.14 -6.98 -16.08
N HIS A 189 4.42 -6.28 -17.18
CA HIS A 189 5.55 -6.57 -18.05
C HIS A 189 6.89 -6.59 -17.29
N ARG A 190 7.86 -7.40 -17.75
CA ARG A 190 9.16 -7.56 -17.07
C ARG A 190 9.93 -6.26 -16.86
N ASP A 191 9.71 -5.25 -17.69
CA ASP A 191 10.32 -3.92 -17.53
C ASP A 191 9.83 -3.17 -16.29
N SER A 192 8.71 -3.58 -15.69
CA SER A 192 8.22 -3.04 -14.43
C SER A 192 8.71 -3.84 -13.22
N HIS A 193 9.48 -4.91 -13.41
CA HIS A 193 9.96 -5.73 -12.30
C HIS A 193 11.22 -5.11 -11.72
N ILE A 194 11.38 -5.17 -10.39
CA ILE A 194 12.69 -4.93 -9.77
C ILE A 194 13.34 -6.30 -9.62
N THR A 195 14.46 -6.55 -10.30
CA THR A 195 15.11 -7.87 -10.34
C THR A 195 16.52 -7.83 -9.77
N ASN A 196 17.15 -9.00 -9.60
CA ASN A 196 18.46 -9.16 -8.98
C ASN A 196 18.48 -8.71 -7.50
N LEU A 197 17.38 -8.96 -6.78
CA LEU A 197 17.37 -8.83 -5.32
C LEU A 197 18.30 -9.87 -4.72
N LYS A 198 19.05 -9.46 -3.71
CA LYS A 198 20.04 -10.29 -3.02
C LYS A 198 19.89 -10.14 -1.52
N GLY A 199 20.20 -11.21 -0.81
CA GLY A 199 20.28 -11.20 0.65
C GLY A 199 18.95 -10.91 1.31
N LEU A 200 17.83 -11.44 0.82
CA LEU A 200 16.55 -11.33 1.53
C LEU A 200 16.63 -12.03 2.88
N ASN A 201 16.08 -11.40 3.92
CA ASN A 201 15.89 -12.07 5.19
C ASN A 201 14.69 -13.02 5.10
N LEU A 202 14.92 -14.32 5.28
CA LEU A 202 13.87 -15.35 5.29
C LEU A 202 13.52 -15.81 6.72
N THR A 203 14.07 -15.16 7.74
CA THR A 203 13.87 -15.49 9.16
C THR A 203 13.11 -14.40 9.91
N THR A 204 12.42 -13.52 9.19
CA THR A 204 11.48 -12.56 9.81
C THR A 204 10.43 -13.34 10.61
N PRO A 205 10.04 -12.88 11.82
CA PRO A 205 9.01 -13.54 12.63
C PRO A 205 7.70 -13.75 11.85
N GLY A 206 6.99 -14.85 12.13
CA GLY A 206 5.79 -15.23 11.38
C GLY A 206 4.59 -14.29 11.57
N GLU A 207 4.63 -13.45 12.60
CA GLU A 207 3.67 -12.38 12.87
C GLU A 207 3.94 -11.09 12.07
N SER A 208 5.13 -10.91 11.50
CA SER A 208 5.47 -9.75 10.67
C SER A 208 5.27 -10.07 9.19
N ASP A 209 4.75 -9.10 8.44
CA ASP A 209 4.65 -9.20 6.98
C ASP A 209 6.04 -9.19 6.31
N GLY A 210 7.06 -8.59 6.96
CA GLY A 210 8.45 -8.53 6.49
C GLY A 210 8.68 -7.84 5.15
N PHE A 211 7.62 -7.28 4.55
CA PHE A 211 7.65 -6.61 3.26
C PHE A 211 6.48 -5.62 3.18
N CYS A 212 6.77 -4.33 3.07
CA CYS A 212 5.74 -3.30 3.03
C CYS A 212 6.02 -2.24 1.96
N ALA A 213 4.96 -1.58 1.50
CA ALA A 213 5.02 -0.62 0.41
C ALA A 213 4.23 0.64 0.73
N ASN A 214 4.74 1.77 0.27
CA ASN A 214 3.97 3.00 0.19
C ASN A 214 3.79 3.40 -1.29
N ARG A 215 3.28 4.62 -1.52
CA ARG A 215 3.05 5.10 -2.88
C ARG A 215 4.31 5.22 -3.74
N GLN A 216 5.49 5.40 -3.15
CA GLN A 216 6.75 5.65 -3.88
C GLN A 216 7.74 4.49 -3.78
N ARG A 217 7.74 3.73 -2.68
CA ARG A 217 8.84 2.85 -2.28
C ARG A 217 8.34 1.55 -1.65
N VAL A 218 9.24 0.58 -1.62
CA VAL A 218 9.11 -0.67 -0.85
C VAL A 218 10.24 -0.77 0.16
N ALA A 219 9.96 -1.44 1.27
CA ALA A 219 10.95 -1.77 2.27
C ALA A 219 10.92 -3.26 2.62
N MET A 220 12.10 -3.84 2.83
CA MET A 220 12.26 -5.25 3.20
C MET A 220 13.57 -5.49 3.96
N PRO A 221 13.58 -6.33 5.01
CA PRO A 221 14.79 -6.71 5.71
C PRO A 221 15.73 -7.54 4.83
N LEU A 222 17.02 -7.33 5.01
CA LEU A 222 18.08 -8.13 4.39
C LEU A 222 18.80 -8.99 5.43
N LEU A 223 19.20 -10.19 5.01
CA LEU A 223 20.04 -11.10 5.78
C LEU A 223 21.44 -10.50 5.95
N SER A 224 21.67 -9.90 7.12
CA SER A 224 22.93 -9.25 7.47
C SER A 224 23.09 -9.24 8.99
N SER A 225 24.33 -9.26 9.48
CA SER A 225 24.66 -9.31 10.90
C SER A 225 24.26 -8.07 11.71
N GLY A 226 23.81 -6.99 11.04
CA GLY A 226 23.33 -5.75 11.65
C GLY A 226 21.91 -5.38 11.24
N GLY A 227 21.10 -6.34 10.77
CA GLY A 227 19.70 -6.12 10.41
C GLY A 227 19.48 -4.97 9.43
N GLN A 228 20.04 -5.06 8.23
CA GLN A 228 19.82 -4.04 7.21
C GLN A 228 18.39 -4.05 6.66
N VAL A 229 17.89 -2.88 6.23
CA VAL A 229 16.63 -2.76 5.48
C VAL A 229 16.91 -2.14 4.11
N ALA A 230 16.52 -2.85 3.05
CA ALA A 230 16.51 -2.29 1.71
C ALA A 230 15.29 -1.40 1.51
N VAL A 231 15.50 -0.21 0.96
CA VAL A 231 14.43 0.72 0.55
C VAL A 231 14.58 0.98 -0.94
N LEU A 232 13.62 0.50 -1.74
CA LEU A 232 13.70 0.54 -3.20
C LEU A 232 12.62 1.42 -3.79
N GLU A 233 12.98 2.20 -4.82
CA GLU A 233 12.11 3.14 -5.51
C GLU A 233 11.24 2.42 -6.56
N LEU A 234 9.92 2.45 -6.40
CA LEU A 234 8.97 1.82 -7.34
C LEU A 234 9.00 2.46 -8.73
N ARG A 235 9.48 3.70 -8.84
CA ARG A 235 9.68 4.42 -10.11
C ARG A 235 10.97 4.03 -10.85
N LYS A 236 11.83 3.21 -10.25
CA LYS A 236 13.08 2.76 -10.85
C LYS A 236 13.06 1.23 -11.00
N PRO A 237 12.12 0.67 -11.79
CA PRO A 237 12.16 -0.76 -12.09
C PRO A 237 13.39 -1.09 -12.94
N GLY A 238 13.64 -2.39 -13.09
CA GLY A 238 14.78 -2.93 -13.80
C GLY A 238 15.67 -3.79 -12.91
N ARG A 239 16.82 -4.18 -13.47
CA ARG A 239 17.80 -5.00 -12.77
C ARG A 239 18.60 -4.15 -11.79
N LEU A 240 18.56 -4.51 -10.50
CA LEU A 240 19.41 -3.90 -9.50
C LEU A 240 20.90 -4.18 -9.79
N PRO A 241 21.79 -3.23 -9.49
CA PRO A 241 23.22 -3.41 -9.72
C PRO A 241 23.76 -4.56 -8.87
N ASP A 242 24.86 -5.16 -9.31
CA ASP A 242 25.54 -6.21 -8.54
C ASP A 242 26.35 -5.67 -7.36
N THR A 243 26.46 -4.34 -7.25
CA THR A 243 27.08 -3.62 -6.13
C THR A 243 26.19 -3.59 -4.90
N VAL A 244 26.78 -3.25 -3.75
CA VAL A 244 26.02 -3.03 -2.51
C VAL A 244 25.00 -1.92 -2.71
N LEU A 245 23.75 -2.18 -2.35
CA LEU A 245 22.69 -1.19 -2.34
C LEU A 245 22.77 -0.35 -1.06
N PRO A 246 22.45 0.95 -1.11
CA PRO A 246 22.29 1.72 0.11
C PRO A 246 21.10 1.15 0.92
N THR A 247 21.35 0.84 2.18
CA THR A 247 20.38 0.24 3.09
C THR A 247 20.39 0.98 4.41
N LEU A 248 19.24 0.99 5.09
CA LEU A 248 19.18 1.42 6.49
C LEU A 248 19.98 0.42 7.32
N GLN A 249 20.87 0.92 8.17
CA GLN A 249 21.67 0.09 9.07
C GLN A 249 21.05 0.10 10.45
N ASN A 250 20.70 -1.06 10.96
CA ASN A 250 20.26 -1.21 12.34
C ASN A 250 21.41 -1.76 13.20
N GLY A 251 21.24 -1.76 14.52
CA GLY A 251 22.19 -2.38 15.46
C GLY A 251 21.91 -3.85 15.75
N ALA A 252 20.74 -4.35 15.31
CA ALA A 252 20.24 -5.69 15.60
C ALA A 252 19.31 -6.15 14.45
N ALA A 253 18.92 -7.44 14.47
CA ALA A 253 18.08 -8.02 13.42
C ALA A 253 16.71 -7.33 13.37
N VAL A 254 16.19 -7.05 12.18
CA VAL A 254 14.87 -6.41 12.05
C VAL A 254 13.78 -7.45 12.26
N THR A 255 12.85 -7.15 13.15
CA THR A 255 11.70 -8.01 13.44
C THR A 255 10.44 -7.54 12.72
N ASP A 256 10.24 -6.23 12.57
CA ASP A 256 9.10 -5.69 11.81
C ASP A 256 9.34 -4.26 11.30
N LEU A 257 8.52 -3.80 10.35
CA LEU A 257 8.60 -2.46 9.77
C LEU A 257 7.25 -1.93 9.23
N ALA A 258 7.00 -0.64 9.40
CA ALA A 258 5.76 -0.01 8.94
C ALA A 258 6.01 1.40 8.38
N TRP A 259 5.47 1.68 7.20
CA TRP A 259 5.47 3.03 6.61
C TRP A 259 4.47 3.93 7.33
N ASP A 260 4.84 5.19 7.56
CA ASP A 260 3.90 6.21 7.99
C ASP A 260 2.82 6.43 6.88
N PRO A 261 1.52 6.32 7.20
CA PRO A 261 0.45 6.48 6.21
C PRO A 261 0.29 7.93 5.69
N PHE A 262 0.78 8.91 6.43
CA PHE A 262 0.71 10.34 6.11
C PHE A 262 2.02 10.86 5.49
N ASP A 263 3.18 10.29 5.85
CA ASP A 263 4.48 10.65 5.29
C ASP A 263 5.20 9.47 4.60
N PRO A 264 5.29 9.44 3.25
CA PRO A 264 5.98 8.35 2.55
C PRO A 264 7.50 8.34 2.73
N HIS A 265 8.07 9.33 3.43
CA HIS A 265 9.48 9.43 3.73
C HIS A 265 9.82 8.85 5.10
N HIS A 266 8.84 8.55 5.95
CA HIS A 266 9.07 7.99 7.28
C HIS A 266 8.78 6.48 7.32
N LEU A 267 9.75 5.74 7.83
CA LEU A 267 9.67 4.30 8.04
C LEU A 267 10.00 3.97 9.50
N ALA A 268 9.03 3.40 10.21
CA ALA A 268 9.27 2.82 11.53
C ALA A 268 9.83 1.41 11.38
N VAL A 269 10.87 1.09 12.15
CA VAL A 269 11.55 -0.21 12.15
C VAL A 269 11.66 -0.69 13.60
N GLY A 270 11.13 -1.88 13.86
CA GLY A 270 11.33 -2.62 15.10
C GLY A 270 12.52 -3.56 14.94
N PRO A 271 13.65 -3.31 15.61
CA PRO A 271 14.74 -4.27 15.72
C PRO A 271 14.45 -5.26 16.86
N SER A 272 15.10 -6.42 16.83
CA SER A 272 15.25 -7.27 18.01
C SER A 272 16.06 -6.50 19.05
N SER A 273 15.93 -6.88 20.32
CA SER A 273 16.82 -6.36 21.36
C SER A 273 18.30 -6.53 20.98
N SER A 274 19.10 -5.51 21.24
CA SER A 274 20.51 -5.48 20.84
C SER A 274 21.40 -6.15 21.89
N GLU A 275 21.97 -7.30 21.56
CA GLU A 275 23.03 -7.98 22.35
C GLU A 275 24.39 -7.24 22.28
N ASP A 276 24.39 -5.90 22.14
CA ASP A 276 25.63 -5.14 22.09
C ASP A 276 26.27 -5.11 23.48
N LEU A 277 27.32 -5.93 23.63
CA LEU A 277 28.07 -6.13 24.87
C LEU A 277 28.74 -4.85 25.39
N LEU A 278 28.74 -3.76 24.63
CA LEU A 278 29.26 -2.45 25.03
C LEU A 278 28.21 -1.57 25.73
N LEU A 279 26.92 -1.86 25.61
CA LEU A 279 25.85 -1.11 26.29
C LEU A 279 25.75 -1.52 27.77
N PRO A 280 25.23 -0.65 28.67
CA PRO A 280 24.84 -1.05 30.02
C PRO A 280 23.93 -2.29 30.00
N PRO A 281 24.01 -3.21 30.99
CA PRO A 281 23.25 -4.47 30.97
C PRO A 281 21.74 -4.29 30.80
N CYS A 282 21.15 -3.23 31.38
CA CYS A 282 19.72 -2.94 31.28
C CYS A 282 19.29 -2.54 29.86
N SER A 283 20.17 -1.88 29.09
CA SER A 283 19.92 -1.46 27.71
C SER A 283 20.23 -2.54 26.66
N ARG A 284 20.79 -3.70 27.05
CA ARG A 284 21.07 -4.82 26.13
C ARG A 284 19.83 -5.63 25.73
N SER A 285 18.72 -5.45 26.45
CA SER A 285 17.51 -6.26 26.25
C SER A 285 16.25 -5.41 26.05
N GLU A 286 16.41 -4.10 25.89
CA GLU A 286 15.29 -3.18 25.70
C GLU A 286 14.81 -3.22 24.24
N ARG A 287 13.50 -3.36 24.06
CA ARG A 287 12.84 -3.22 22.76
C ARG A 287 12.84 -1.76 22.36
N GLN A 288 13.14 -1.51 21.10
CA GLN A 288 13.22 -0.16 20.56
C GLN A 288 12.31 -0.01 19.33
N LEU A 289 11.93 1.24 19.04
CA LEU A 289 11.40 1.64 17.75
C LEU A 289 12.33 2.68 17.14
N LEU A 290 12.76 2.45 15.91
CA LEU A 290 13.61 3.36 15.15
C LEU A 290 12.76 4.05 14.08
N LEU A 291 12.85 5.37 13.98
CA LEU A 291 12.26 6.12 12.86
C LEU A 291 13.34 6.50 11.87
N TYR A 292 13.20 6.15 10.60
CA TYR A 292 14.14 6.49 9.54
C TYR A 292 13.54 7.44 8.51
N SER A 293 14.39 8.31 7.94
CA SER A 293 14.09 8.98 6.68
C SER A 293 14.51 8.10 5.51
N ALA A 294 13.56 7.84 4.62
CA ALA A 294 13.82 7.13 3.38
C ALA A 294 14.75 7.95 2.46
N GLU A 295 14.77 9.28 2.57
CA GLU A 295 15.60 10.13 1.70
C GLU A 295 17.08 10.12 2.06
N ALA A 296 17.41 9.73 3.29
CA ALA A 296 18.75 9.82 3.85
C ALA A 296 19.18 8.48 4.47
N LEU A 297 19.21 7.41 3.66
CA LEU A 297 19.41 6.03 4.14
C LEU A 297 20.70 5.80 4.94
N ALA A 298 21.74 6.60 4.68
CA ALA A 298 23.04 6.49 5.34
C ALA A 298 23.17 7.35 6.61
N SER A 299 22.19 8.20 6.91
CA SER A 299 22.26 9.17 8.02
C SER A 299 21.90 8.59 9.38
N GLY A 300 21.47 7.32 9.44
CA GLY A 300 20.95 6.69 10.66
C GLY A 300 19.49 7.08 10.95
N PRO A 301 18.97 6.65 12.11
CA PRO A 301 17.59 6.95 12.50
C PRO A 301 17.43 8.43 12.86
N LEU A 302 16.28 9.01 12.49
CA LEU A 302 15.82 10.33 12.93
C LEU A 302 15.54 10.35 14.43
N ALA A 303 15.00 9.25 14.96
CA ALA A 303 14.69 9.07 16.37
C ALA A 303 14.79 7.60 16.78
N VAL A 304 15.16 7.37 18.04
CA VAL A 304 15.20 6.05 18.68
C VAL A 304 14.36 6.13 19.94
N LEU A 305 13.36 5.27 20.05
CA LEU A 305 12.44 5.19 21.17
C LEU A 305 12.67 3.86 21.91
N GLY A 306 13.14 3.91 23.15
CA GLY A 306 13.17 2.74 24.05
C GLY A 306 11.80 2.52 24.70
N LEU A 307 11.42 1.27 24.91
CA LEU A 307 10.11 0.88 25.46
C LEU A 307 10.25 0.10 26.77
N ASP A 308 10.47 -1.21 26.66
CA ASP A 308 10.51 -2.15 27.77
C ASP A 308 11.40 -3.35 27.44
N VAL A 309 11.59 -4.22 28.44
CA VAL A 309 12.31 -5.48 28.28
C VAL A 309 11.29 -6.61 28.20
N ALA A 310 10.99 -7.07 26.98
CA ALA A 310 10.09 -8.18 26.74
C ALA A 310 10.61 -9.10 25.62
N PRO A 311 10.31 -10.42 25.67
CA PRO A 311 10.79 -11.38 24.69
C PRO A 311 9.97 -11.40 23.40
N SER A 312 8.86 -10.67 23.34
CA SER A 312 7.93 -10.65 22.21
C SER A 312 8.43 -9.73 21.09
N THR A 313 8.14 -10.11 19.85
CA THR A 313 8.35 -9.25 18.68
C THR A 313 7.50 -7.99 18.81
N LEU A 314 8.14 -6.82 18.75
CA LEU A 314 7.43 -5.54 18.71
C LEU A 314 6.88 -5.30 17.30
N LEU A 315 5.57 -5.06 17.19
CA LEU A 315 4.88 -4.79 15.93
C LEU A 315 4.36 -3.35 15.91
N PRO A 316 4.87 -2.47 15.03
CA PRO A 316 4.33 -1.13 14.84
C PRO A 316 3.06 -1.13 13.97
N SER A 317 1.96 -0.66 14.53
CA SER A 317 0.69 -0.48 13.82
C SER A 317 0.24 0.98 13.88
N TYR A 318 0.17 1.63 12.72
CA TYR A 318 -0.38 2.98 12.62
C TYR A 318 -1.91 2.99 12.65
N ASP A 319 -2.48 3.97 13.33
CA ASP A 319 -3.86 4.37 13.09
C ASP A 319 -3.95 5.10 11.73
N PRO A 320 -4.93 4.77 10.88
CA PRO A 320 -5.03 5.35 9.54
C PRO A 320 -5.64 6.76 9.55
N ASP A 321 -6.25 7.18 10.66
CA ASP A 321 -7.02 8.43 10.75
C ASP A 321 -6.31 9.52 11.55
N THR A 322 -5.45 9.11 12.47
CA THR A 322 -4.68 9.93 13.40
C THR A 322 -3.20 9.62 13.28
N ARG A 323 -2.32 10.46 13.79
CA ARG A 323 -0.87 10.18 13.81
C ARG A 323 -0.45 9.21 14.92
N LEU A 324 -1.36 8.36 15.39
CA LEU A 324 -1.06 7.42 16.45
C LEU A 324 -0.34 6.18 15.89
N VAL A 325 0.68 5.74 16.62
CA VAL A 325 1.32 4.44 16.44
C VAL A 325 1.12 3.60 17.70
N LEU A 326 0.56 2.41 17.51
CA LEU A 326 0.39 1.40 18.53
C LEU A 326 1.55 0.42 18.45
N LEU A 327 2.16 0.15 19.59
CA LEU A 327 3.31 -0.76 19.70
C LEU A 327 2.96 -1.86 20.71
N THR A 328 2.95 -3.10 20.23
CA THR A 328 2.75 -4.27 21.09
C THR A 328 3.27 -5.52 20.36
N GLY A 329 3.47 -6.60 21.10
CA GLY A 329 3.74 -7.91 20.57
C GLY A 329 2.72 -8.95 21.04
N LYS A 330 2.68 -10.08 20.35
CA LYS A 330 1.94 -11.25 20.83
C LYS A 330 2.56 -11.71 22.16
N GLY A 331 1.73 -11.88 23.18
CA GLY A 331 2.15 -12.21 24.54
C GLY A 331 2.42 -11.02 25.44
N ASP A 332 2.37 -9.79 24.92
CA ASP A 332 2.45 -8.59 25.76
C ASP A 332 1.17 -8.39 26.54
N THR A 333 1.28 -7.72 27.69
CA THR A 333 0.15 -7.20 28.45
C THR A 333 -0.04 -5.71 28.24
N ARG A 334 0.93 -5.02 27.63
CA ARG A 334 0.91 -3.57 27.43
C ARG A 334 0.84 -3.22 25.94
N VAL A 335 0.02 -2.23 25.62
CA VAL A 335 0.03 -1.53 24.34
C VAL A 335 0.59 -0.14 24.58
N PHE A 336 1.75 0.14 24.02
CA PHE A 336 2.27 1.50 24.03
C PHE A 336 1.61 2.31 22.92
N LEU A 337 1.31 3.56 23.23
CA LEU A 337 0.66 4.49 22.31
C LEU A 337 1.52 5.74 22.21
N TYR A 338 1.88 6.12 20.99
CA TYR A 338 2.63 7.35 20.71
C TYR A 338 1.96 8.12 19.59
N GLU A 339 1.99 9.44 19.68
CA GLU A 339 1.75 10.33 18.55
C GLU A 339 3.06 10.55 17.78
N LEU A 340 3.00 10.38 16.46
CA LEU A 340 4.08 10.68 15.56
C LEU A 340 4.01 12.14 15.10
N LEU A 341 5.07 12.90 15.34
CA LEU A 341 5.22 14.28 14.93
C LEU A 341 6.06 14.37 13.64
N PRO A 342 5.82 15.36 12.77
CA PRO A 342 6.59 15.55 11.53
C PRO A 342 8.04 16.00 11.81
N GLU A 343 8.30 16.54 13.00
CA GLU A 343 9.60 17.04 13.44
C GLU A 343 9.91 16.54 14.86
N ALA A 344 11.16 16.73 15.30
CA ALA A 344 11.59 16.38 16.65
C ALA A 344 10.64 16.94 17.73
N PRO A 345 10.28 16.16 18.78
CA PRO A 345 10.91 14.90 19.20
C PRO A 345 10.46 13.65 18.44
N PHE A 346 9.66 13.77 17.38
CA PHE A 346 9.07 12.71 16.57
C PHE A 346 8.08 11.79 17.30
N PHE A 347 8.36 11.39 18.54
CA PHE A 347 7.46 10.57 19.35
C PHE A 347 6.99 11.35 20.57
N LEU A 348 5.68 11.46 20.73
CA LEU A 348 5.04 11.99 21.93
C LEU A 348 4.26 10.86 22.59
N GLU A 349 4.63 10.51 23.82
CA GLU A 349 3.97 9.43 24.56
C GLU A 349 2.52 9.80 24.88
N CYS A 350 1.61 8.86 24.59
CA CYS A 350 0.22 8.92 25.00
C CYS A 350 -0.04 7.91 26.13
N ASN A 351 -1.27 7.90 26.65
CA ASN A 351 -1.67 6.93 27.67
C ASN A 351 -1.57 5.50 27.11
N SER A 352 -0.65 4.72 27.66
CA SER A 352 -0.50 3.29 27.37
C SER A 352 -1.62 2.49 28.03
N PHE A 353 -2.09 1.45 27.35
CA PHE A 353 -3.08 0.52 27.90
C PHE A 353 -2.39 -0.74 28.44
N THR A 354 -2.87 -1.26 29.58
CA THR A 354 -2.38 -2.53 30.15
C THR A 354 -3.55 -3.47 30.41
N SER A 355 -3.47 -4.68 29.85
CA SER A 355 -4.38 -5.80 30.05
C SER A 355 -3.86 -6.73 31.15
N PRO A 356 -4.73 -7.36 31.97
CA PRO A 356 -4.31 -8.42 32.89
C PRO A 356 -3.90 -9.70 32.15
N ASP A 357 -4.46 -9.94 30.97
CA ASP A 357 -4.18 -11.12 30.15
C ASP A 357 -3.25 -10.80 28.97
N PRO A 358 -2.30 -11.70 28.63
CA PRO A 358 -1.46 -11.53 27.45
C PRO A 358 -2.24 -11.45 26.15
N HIS A 359 -1.88 -10.52 25.28
CA HIS A 359 -2.45 -10.33 23.95
C HIS A 359 -2.20 -11.56 23.09
N LYS A 360 -3.26 -12.22 22.61
CA LYS A 360 -3.15 -13.36 21.69
C LYS A 360 -2.95 -12.93 20.24
N LEU A 361 -3.63 -11.84 19.88
CA LEU A 361 -3.53 -11.07 18.64
C LEU A 361 -4.07 -9.68 18.96
N LEU A 362 -3.39 -8.63 18.52
CA LEU A 362 -3.93 -7.28 18.48
C LEU A 362 -4.19 -6.93 17.03
N SER A 363 -5.40 -6.49 16.73
CA SER A 363 -5.69 -5.74 15.51
C SER A 363 -6.25 -4.41 15.99
N ALA A 364 -5.58 -3.31 15.68
CA ALA A 364 -6.26 -2.04 15.73
C ALA A 364 -7.45 -2.10 14.77
N MET A 365 -8.52 -1.36 15.06
CA MET A 365 -9.53 -1.06 14.04
C MET A 365 -8.93 -0.10 12.99
N VAL A 366 -7.86 -0.53 12.32
CA VAL A 366 -7.23 0.14 11.15
C VAL A 366 -8.22 0.17 9.98
N ALA A 367 -9.32 -0.58 10.09
CA ALA A 367 -10.48 -0.48 9.24
C ALA A 367 -11.69 0.12 9.97
N LYS A 368 -11.48 1.11 10.86
CA LYS A 368 -12.56 2.04 11.19
C LYS A 368 -13.08 2.57 9.85
N LEU A 369 -14.24 2.07 9.44
CA LEU A 369 -15.11 2.74 8.49
C LEU A 369 -14.50 3.20 7.14
N GLY A 370 -13.47 2.55 6.59
CA GLY A 370 -13.01 2.87 5.22
C GLY A 370 -14.13 2.81 4.14
N ASN A 371 -15.31 2.27 4.49
CA ASN A 371 -16.51 2.18 3.65
C ASN A 371 -17.83 2.65 4.31
N ARG A 372 -17.85 3.28 5.49
CA ARG A 372 -19.11 3.83 6.04
C ARG A 372 -19.15 5.34 5.86
N VAL A 373 -20.23 5.81 5.24
CA VAL A 373 -20.54 7.24 5.09
C VAL A 373 -20.87 7.85 6.46
N ASP A 374 -21.40 7.04 7.39
CA ASP A 374 -21.82 7.48 8.72
C ASP A 374 -20.88 6.94 9.81
N PRO A 375 -20.47 7.77 10.79
CA PRO A 375 -19.69 7.33 11.94
C PRO A 375 -20.42 6.19 12.69
N LEU A 376 -19.66 5.36 13.42
CA LEU A 376 -20.28 4.38 14.31
C LEU A 376 -21.15 5.12 15.33
N PRO A 377 -22.39 4.67 15.59
CA PRO A 377 -23.23 5.27 16.63
C PRO A 377 -22.49 5.22 17.97
N GLN A 378 -22.24 6.37 18.59
CA GLN A 378 -21.58 6.41 19.90
C GLN A 378 -22.48 5.90 21.03
N ASP A 379 -23.80 5.93 20.82
CA ASP A 379 -24.82 5.50 21.79
C ASP A 379 -24.77 3.98 22.12
N SER A 380 -23.93 3.21 21.42
CA SER A 380 -23.74 1.77 21.68
C SER A 380 -22.58 1.44 22.63
N PHE A 381 -21.87 2.45 23.17
CA PHE A 381 -20.86 2.26 24.20
C PHE A 381 -21.38 2.89 25.50
N GLU A 382 -21.66 2.04 26.50
CA GLU A 382 -21.69 2.50 27.89
C GLU A 382 -20.28 3.03 28.18
N GLY A 383 -20.16 4.34 28.35
CA GLY A 383 -18.94 4.93 28.89
C GLY A 383 -18.65 4.34 30.26
N VAL A 384 -17.38 4.22 30.60
CA VAL A 384 -16.96 4.00 31.99
C VAL A 384 -17.41 5.24 32.76
N ASP A 385 -18.20 5.06 33.82
CA ASP A 385 -18.72 6.16 34.65
C ASP A 385 -17.56 7.08 35.06
N GLU A 386 -17.82 8.39 35.13
CA GLU A 386 -16.84 9.41 35.56
C GLU A 386 -16.24 9.10 36.96
N ASP A 387 -16.94 8.27 37.75
CA ASP A 387 -16.51 7.81 39.08
C ASP A 387 -15.54 6.60 39.05
N GLU A 388 -15.30 5.99 37.87
CA GLU A 388 -14.34 4.90 37.65
C GLU A 388 -13.01 5.35 36.99
N TRP A 389 -12.85 6.65 36.71
CA TRP A 389 -11.58 7.28 36.34
C TRP A 389 -10.76 7.66 37.58
#